data_AF-A0A2S6FQ17-F1
#
_entry.id   AF-A0A2S6FQ17-F1
#
_cell.length_a   1.000
_cell.length_b   1.000
_cell.length_c   1.000
_cell.angle_alpha   90.00
_cell.angle_beta   90.00
_cell.angle_gamma   90.00
#
_symmetry.space_group_name_H-M   'P 1'
#
loop_
_entity.id
_entity.type
_entity.pdbx_description
1 polymer ?
#
loop_
_entity_poly.entity_id
_entity_poly.type
_entity_poly.pdbx_seq_one_letter_code
_entity_poly.pdbx_strand_id
1 'polypeptide(L)'
;MPNKSFPPVLILVFCAVASFSAVAAERKAPAQSNNASTTLIETASRQYENGQLDQAAATLERALHIQPNNPATLHYLGVLRLQQGQYQQAETLAARSNMRVGNNVQLRNRNFQLIQAAQQAQSSGTPPNTNADVVAVQKGLEDETQRRREAQVAVVEQSTAGTGREAGNFTTAEVNRVSDVPTAGRVGAEGQLQMASIGSERAYAEVEIPRGHMPPPGKCRIWFPDRPPGHQPPPGKCKKLRYRVPSGAYLVRG
;
A
#
# COMPACT_ATOMS: atom_id res chain seq x y z
N MET A 1 52.77 21.03 -63.57
CA MET A 1 52.45 19.64 -63.15
C MET A 1 53.18 19.35 -61.85
N PRO A 2 52.69 18.54 -60.90
CA PRO A 2 51.30 18.32 -60.47
C PRO A 2 51.11 18.46 -58.93
N ASN A 3 49.85 18.52 -58.52
CA ASN A 3 49.30 18.35 -57.17
C ASN A 3 49.92 17.20 -56.35
N LYS A 4 49.85 17.33 -55.02
CA LYS A 4 49.25 16.30 -54.14
C LYS A 4 48.88 16.86 -52.77
N SER A 5 47.57 16.90 -52.52
CA SER A 5 46.88 17.07 -51.25
C SER A 5 46.75 15.73 -50.48
N PHE A 6 46.24 15.81 -49.23
CA PHE A 6 45.68 14.78 -48.32
C PHE A 6 46.54 14.40 -47.07
N PRO A 7 45.94 13.98 -45.93
CA PRO A 7 45.04 14.72 -45.01
C PRO A 7 45.38 14.48 -43.49
N PRO A 8 44.66 15.06 -42.52
CA PRO A 8 44.94 14.95 -41.08
C PRO A 8 44.21 13.74 -40.48
N VAL A 9 44.95 12.74 -39.98
CA VAL A 9 44.35 11.50 -39.41
C VAL A 9 44.84 11.20 -37.98
N LEU A 10 45.70 12.03 -37.37
CA LEU A 10 46.36 11.65 -36.11
C LEU A 10 45.79 12.24 -34.81
N ILE A 11 44.59 12.84 -34.81
CA ILE A 11 43.97 13.36 -33.56
C ILE A 11 42.50 12.90 -33.43
N LEU A 12 42.25 11.63 -33.72
CA LEU A 12 40.99 10.94 -33.39
C LEU A 12 41.26 9.61 -32.66
N VAL A 13 42.29 9.56 -31.80
CA VAL A 13 42.60 8.36 -30.99
C VAL A 13 42.69 8.67 -29.49
N PHE A 14 42.39 9.90 -29.06
CA PHE A 14 42.38 10.28 -27.63
C PHE A 14 40.98 10.39 -27.00
N CYS A 15 39.96 9.72 -27.57
CA CYS A 15 38.60 9.68 -27.01
C CYS A 15 38.17 8.29 -26.47
N ALA A 16 39.09 7.34 -26.33
CA ALA A 16 38.73 5.94 -26.05
C ALA A 16 38.98 5.47 -24.60
N VAL A 17 39.00 6.36 -23.60
CA VAL A 17 39.18 5.92 -22.18
C VAL A 17 38.28 6.56 -21.12
N ALA A 18 37.33 7.43 -21.49
CA ALA A 18 36.51 8.14 -20.48
C ALA A 18 35.04 7.69 -20.39
N SER A 19 34.65 6.55 -20.95
CA SER A 19 33.22 6.21 -21.13
C SER A 19 32.73 4.94 -20.44
N PHE A 20 33.37 4.49 -19.34
CA PHE A 20 32.93 3.27 -18.63
C PHE A 20 32.47 3.46 -17.17
N SER A 21 32.30 4.67 -16.65
CA SER A 21 31.94 4.87 -15.23
C SER A 21 30.52 5.37 -14.93
N ALA A 22 29.63 5.50 -15.93
CA ALA A 22 28.31 6.14 -15.71
C ALA A 22 27.16 5.20 -15.23
N VAL A 23 27.33 3.87 -15.23
CA VAL A 23 26.19 2.94 -15.00
C VAL A 23 25.86 2.72 -13.51
N ALA A 24 26.73 3.12 -12.57
CA ALA A 24 26.49 2.92 -11.13
C ALA A 24 25.62 4.01 -10.46
N ALA A 25 25.43 5.17 -11.09
CA ALA A 25 24.74 6.31 -10.48
C ALA A 25 23.20 6.20 -10.51
N GLU A 26 22.63 5.47 -11.48
CA GLU A 26 21.17 5.44 -11.69
C GLU A 26 20.40 4.66 -10.62
N ARG A 27 20.99 3.65 -9.97
CA ARG A 27 20.32 2.93 -8.86
C ARG A 27 20.29 3.71 -7.55
N LYS A 28 21.21 4.67 -7.36
CA LYS A 28 21.31 5.45 -6.11
C LYS A 28 20.24 6.54 -6.03
N ALA A 29 19.89 7.14 -7.16
CA ALA A 29 18.89 8.21 -7.26
C ALA A 29 17.48 7.83 -6.72
N PRO A 30 16.87 6.68 -7.10
CA PRO A 30 15.57 6.29 -6.56
C PRO A 30 15.63 5.98 -5.06
N ALA A 31 16.68 5.31 -4.59
CA ALA A 31 16.87 5.01 -3.17
C ALA A 31 17.04 6.29 -2.32
N GLN A 32 17.79 7.28 -2.83
CA GLN A 32 17.97 8.58 -2.17
C GLN A 32 16.67 9.39 -2.16
N SER A 33 15.90 9.40 -3.26
CA SER A 33 14.59 10.07 -3.31
C SER A 33 13.57 9.42 -2.36
N ASN A 34 13.64 8.10 -2.21
CA ASN A 34 12.80 7.34 -1.28
C ASN A 34 13.16 7.66 0.17
N ASN A 35 14.44 7.79 0.49
CA ASN A 35 14.91 8.18 1.81
C ASN A 35 14.47 9.61 2.15
N ALA A 36 14.74 10.57 1.28
CA ALA A 36 14.35 11.98 1.47
C ALA A 36 12.83 12.15 1.65
N SER A 37 12.02 11.43 0.84
CA SER A 37 10.57 11.42 1.01
C SER A 37 10.12 10.81 2.35
N THR A 38 10.81 9.77 2.84
CA THR A 38 10.48 9.12 4.11
C THR A 38 10.77 10.06 5.29
N THR A 39 11.92 10.73 5.29
CA THR A 39 12.27 11.72 6.32
C THR A 39 11.29 12.89 6.37
N LEU A 40 10.79 13.35 5.22
CA LEU A 40 9.78 14.40 5.17
C LEU A 40 8.45 13.93 5.75
N ILE A 41 8.02 12.69 5.45
CA ILE A 41 6.81 12.11 6.04
C ILE A 41 6.97 12.03 7.57
N GLU A 42 8.08 11.48 8.08
CA GLU A 42 8.37 11.42 9.53
C GLU A 42 8.34 12.81 10.20
N THR A 43 8.91 13.81 9.52
CA THR A 43 8.91 15.19 10.01
C THR A 43 7.50 15.77 10.05
N ALA A 44 6.67 15.52 9.04
CA ALA A 44 5.28 15.93 9.03
C ALA A 44 4.47 15.26 10.15
N SER A 45 4.76 14.00 10.50
CA SER A 45 4.14 13.32 11.64
C SER A 45 4.38 14.06 12.95
N ARG A 46 5.65 14.39 13.23
CA ARG A 46 6.00 15.13 14.45
C ARG A 46 5.40 16.54 14.46
N GLN A 47 5.37 17.21 13.32
CA GLN A 47 4.73 18.53 13.22
C GLN A 47 3.24 18.42 13.52
N TYR A 48 2.59 17.39 13.00
CA TYR A 48 1.19 17.10 13.25
C TYR A 48 0.89 16.80 14.72
N GLU A 49 1.69 15.95 15.37
CA GLU A 49 1.60 15.67 16.83
C GLU A 49 1.70 16.94 17.67
N ASN A 50 2.55 17.88 17.24
CA ASN A 50 2.73 19.17 17.90
C ASN A 50 1.65 20.20 17.54
N GLY A 51 0.60 19.81 16.80
CA GLY A 51 -0.48 20.70 16.36
C GLY A 51 -0.06 21.70 15.27
N GLN A 52 1.13 21.54 14.68
CA GLN A 52 1.68 22.44 13.66
C GLN A 52 1.15 22.07 12.28
N LEU A 53 -0.18 22.15 12.09
CA LEU A 53 -0.87 21.65 10.89
C LEU A 53 -0.35 22.28 9.59
N ASP A 54 -0.09 23.59 9.59
CA ASP A 54 0.40 24.30 8.40
C ASP A 54 1.83 23.89 8.04
N GLN A 55 2.69 23.68 9.05
CA GLN A 55 4.05 23.22 8.83
C GLN A 55 4.06 21.77 8.31
N ALA A 56 3.22 20.91 8.88
CA ALA A 56 3.04 19.54 8.43
C ALA A 56 2.59 19.50 6.96
N ALA A 57 1.64 20.37 6.58
CA ALA A 57 1.15 20.46 5.20
C ALA A 57 2.26 20.88 4.24
N ALA A 58 3.03 21.93 4.56
CA ALA A 58 4.16 22.37 3.76
C ALA A 58 5.25 21.28 3.63
N THR A 59 5.48 20.49 4.69
CA THR A 59 6.42 19.36 4.65
C THR A 59 5.92 18.24 3.73
N LEU A 60 4.64 17.90 3.76
CA LEU A 60 4.06 16.90 2.85
C LEU A 60 4.01 17.38 1.40
N GLU A 61 3.82 18.67 1.15
CA GLU A 61 3.90 19.25 -0.20
C GLU A 61 5.32 19.13 -0.77
N ARG A 62 6.34 19.39 0.05
CA ARG A 62 7.74 19.10 -0.34
C ARG A 62 7.96 17.62 -0.63
N ALA A 63 7.36 16.72 0.15
CA ALA A 63 7.44 15.29 -0.11
C ALA A 63 6.78 14.92 -1.45
N LEU A 64 5.66 15.55 -1.80
CA LEU A 64 5.01 15.38 -3.11
C LEU A 64 5.83 15.96 -4.26
N HIS A 65 6.63 17.00 -4.07
CA HIS A 65 7.56 17.45 -5.11
C HIS A 65 8.64 16.40 -5.43
N ILE A 66 9.07 15.61 -4.45
CA ILE A 66 10.00 14.49 -4.66
C ILE A 66 9.26 13.27 -5.25
N GLN A 67 8.06 12.96 -4.74
CA GLN A 67 7.24 11.83 -5.17
C GLN A 67 5.79 12.24 -5.47
N PRO A 68 5.50 12.78 -6.68
CA PRO A 68 4.20 13.38 -7.00
C PRO A 68 3.00 12.43 -6.93
N ASN A 69 3.26 11.14 -7.00
CA ASN A 69 2.26 10.08 -7.08
C ASN A 69 2.30 9.13 -5.86
N ASN A 70 2.93 9.53 -4.75
CA ASN A 70 2.88 8.68 -3.57
C ASN A 70 1.47 8.70 -2.94
N PRO A 71 0.78 7.55 -2.84
CA PRO A 71 -0.60 7.52 -2.33
C PRO A 71 -0.69 7.85 -0.84
N ALA A 72 0.31 7.51 -0.04
CA ALA A 72 0.28 7.79 1.40
C ALA A 72 0.47 9.29 1.69
N THR A 73 1.43 9.94 1.04
CA THR A 73 1.63 11.39 1.14
C THR A 73 0.38 12.16 0.68
N LEU A 74 -0.27 11.72 -0.41
CA LEU A 74 -1.55 12.28 -0.86
C LEU A 74 -2.65 12.14 0.20
N HIS A 75 -2.77 10.96 0.83
CA HIS A 75 -3.75 10.72 1.89
C HIS A 75 -3.53 11.65 3.08
N TYR A 76 -2.31 11.75 3.60
CA TYR A 76 -2.03 12.56 4.78
C TYR A 76 -2.18 14.05 4.55
N LEU A 77 -1.76 14.55 3.37
CA LEU A 77 -2.05 15.93 3.01
C LEU A 77 -3.56 16.16 2.96
N GLY A 78 -4.33 15.18 2.46
CA GLY A 78 -5.79 15.22 2.49
C GLY A 78 -6.37 15.33 3.91
N VAL A 79 -5.84 14.61 4.88
CA VAL A 79 -6.32 14.73 6.27
C VAL A 79 -5.99 16.09 6.89
N LEU A 80 -4.81 16.64 6.62
CA LEU A 80 -4.48 18.00 7.07
C LEU A 80 -5.43 19.04 6.48
N ARG A 81 -5.76 18.90 5.18
CA ARG A 81 -6.71 19.78 4.50
C ARG A 81 -8.12 19.64 5.08
N LEU A 82 -8.53 18.43 5.47
CA LEU A 82 -9.80 18.20 6.17
C LEU A 82 -9.86 19.00 7.49
N GLN A 83 -8.80 18.95 8.29
CA GLN A 83 -8.72 19.68 9.57
C GLN A 83 -8.65 21.21 9.39
N GLN A 84 -8.03 21.68 8.31
CA GLN A 84 -8.01 23.09 7.94
C GLN A 84 -9.34 23.58 7.35
N GLY A 85 -10.39 22.75 7.29
CA GLY A 85 -11.68 23.09 6.69
C GLY A 85 -11.69 23.08 5.16
N GLN A 86 -10.59 22.67 4.52
CA GLN A 86 -10.42 22.63 3.07
C GLN A 86 -10.95 21.30 2.50
N TYR A 87 -12.22 21.04 2.75
CA TYR A 87 -12.86 19.75 2.52
C TYR A 87 -12.80 19.28 1.05
N GLN A 88 -13.02 20.18 0.10
CA GLN A 88 -12.94 19.85 -1.33
C GLN A 88 -11.53 19.39 -1.76
N GLN A 89 -10.50 19.98 -1.17
CA GLN A 89 -9.12 19.57 -1.41
C GLN A 89 -8.84 18.21 -0.78
N ALA A 90 -9.33 17.96 0.44
CA ALA A 90 -9.19 16.68 1.13
C ALA A 90 -9.77 15.52 0.30
N GLU A 91 -10.98 15.70 -0.24
CA GLU A 91 -11.62 14.73 -1.13
C GLU A 91 -10.80 14.47 -2.40
N THR A 92 -10.36 15.54 -3.06
CA THR A 92 -9.56 15.44 -4.30
C THR A 92 -8.25 14.68 -4.06
N LEU A 93 -7.56 14.95 -2.96
CA LEU A 93 -6.31 14.29 -2.58
C LEU A 93 -6.51 12.81 -2.27
N ALA A 94 -7.56 12.46 -1.53
CA ALA A 94 -7.93 11.08 -1.22
C ALA A 94 -8.31 10.29 -2.48
N ALA A 95 -9.07 10.90 -3.39
CA ALA A 95 -9.41 10.30 -4.69
C ALA A 95 -8.16 10.07 -5.56
N ARG A 96 -7.27 11.06 -5.64
CA ARG A 96 -5.97 10.92 -6.33
C ARG A 96 -5.10 9.83 -5.71
N SER A 97 -5.11 9.70 -4.39
CA SER A 97 -4.43 8.62 -3.68
C SER A 97 -4.98 7.27 -4.12
N ASN A 98 -6.30 7.06 -4.08
CA ASN A 98 -6.95 5.81 -4.47
C ASN A 98 -6.59 5.32 -5.88
N MET A 99 -6.41 6.23 -6.85
CA MET A 99 -5.98 5.87 -8.21
C MET A 99 -4.57 5.23 -8.25
N ARG A 100 -3.74 5.47 -7.24
CA ARG A 100 -2.34 5.04 -7.13
C ARG A 100 -2.13 3.94 -6.09
N VAL A 101 -3.15 3.61 -5.30
CA VAL A 101 -3.05 2.55 -4.29
C VAL A 101 -3.03 1.17 -4.95
N GLY A 102 -1.92 0.44 -4.80
CA GLY A 102 -1.77 -0.97 -5.18
C GLY A 102 -2.53 -1.92 -4.24
N ASN A 103 -1.90 -2.97 -3.70
CA ASN A 103 -2.59 -3.95 -2.85
C ASN A 103 -2.91 -3.49 -1.41
N ASN A 104 -2.65 -2.22 -1.09
CA ASN A 104 -2.89 -1.66 0.25
C ASN A 104 -4.38 -1.36 0.48
N VAL A 105 -5.13 -2.38 0.90
CA VAL A 105 -6.57 -2.26 1.22
C VAL A 105 -6.81 -1.27 2.35
N GLN A 106 -5.93 -1.24 3.36
CA GLN A 106 -6.07 -0.35 4.51
C GLN A 106 -6.06 1.13 4.10
N LEU A 107 -5.11 1.53 3.25
CA LEU A 107 -5.03 2.90 2.76
C LEU A 107 -6.22 3.29 1.87
N ARG A 108 -6.74 2.35 1.05
CA ARG A 108 -8.00 2.58 0.32
C ARG A 108 -9.18 2.85 1.26
N ASN A 109 -9.30 2.06 2.33
CA ASN A 109 -10.37 2.23 3.30
C ASN A 109 -10.24 3.58 4.04
N ARG A 110 -9.02 3.93 4.48
CA ARG A 110 -8.74 5.24 5.09
C ARG A 110 -9.05 6.41 4.14
N ASN A 111 -8.68 6.33 2.87
CA ASN A 111 -9.04 7.33 1.85
C ASN A 111 -10.56 7.47 1.70
N PHE A 112 -11.28 6.35 1.73
CA PHE A 112 -12.72 6.37 1.59
C PHE A 112 -13.42 7.00 2.81
N GLN A 113 -12.91 6.75 4.01
CA GLN A 113 -13.35 7.44 5.23
C GLN A 113 -13.09 8.95 5.14
N LEU A 114 -11.90 9.34 4.68
CA LEU A 114 -11.54 10.75 4.47
C LEU A 114 -12.49 11.46 3.48
N ILE A 115 -12.83 10.82 2.36
CA ILE A 115 -13.79 11.37 1.38
C ILE A 115 -15.15 11.59 2.03
N GLN A 116 -15.67 10.61 2.78
CA GLN A 116 -16.95 10.74 3.46
C GLN A 116 -16.95 11.84 4.52
N ALA A 117 -15.89 11.91 5.33
CA ALA A 117 -15.74 12.95 6.34
C ALA A 117 -15.72 14.34 5.69
N ALA A 118 -15.01 14.51 4.56
CA ALA A 118 -14.99 15.75 3.81
C ALA A 118 -16.37 16.13 3.26
N GLN A 119 -17.12 15.17 2.70
CA GLN A 119 -18.47 15.43 2.16
C GLN A 119 -19.49 15.73 3.26
N GLN A 120 -19.40 15.04 4.40
CA GLN A 120 -20.25 15.30 5.55
C GLN A 120 -19.96 16.67 6.17
N ALA A 121 -18.70 17.04 6.31
CA ALA A 121 -18.33 18.36 6.85
C ALA A 121 -18.75 19.51 5.92
N GLN A 122 -18.69 19.31 4.60
CA GLN A 122 -19.23 20.26 3.62
C GLN A 122 -20.74 20.42 3.71
N SER A 123 -21.47 19.32 3.91
CA SER A 123 -22.94 19.36 3.92
C SER A 123 -23.53 19.81 5.25
N SER A 124 -22.92 19.42 6.37
CA SER A 124 -23.41 19.72 7.72
C SER A 124 -22.84 21.00 8.32
N GLY A 125 -21.72 21.51 7.80
CA GLY A 125 -20.99 22.62 8.40
C GLY A 125 -20.29 22.28 9.72
N THR A 126 -20.44 21.04 10.20
CA THR A 126 -19.83 20.56 11.44
C THR A 126 -18.43 20.01 11.13
N PRO A 127 -17.38 20.49 11.81
CA PRO A 127 -16.04 19.94 11.62
C PRO A 127 -15.98 18.48 12.11
N PRO A 128 -15.21 17.60 11.44
CA PRO A 128 -15.09 16.20 11.82
C PRO A 128 -14.42 16.04 13.20
N ASN A 129 -14.65 14.90 13.86
CA ASN A 129 -14.08 14.62 15.19
C ASN A 129 -12.55 14.47 15.09
N THR A 130 -11.86 15.53 15.46
CA THR A 130 -10.42 15.69 15.28
C THR A 130 -9.59 14.64 16.01
N ASN A 131 -10.02 14.12 17.16
CA ASN A 131 -9.17 13.27 17.99
C ASN A 131 -9.03 11.83 17.45
N ALA A 132 -10.13 11.26 16.92
CA ALA A 132 -10.08 9.94 16.30
C ALA A 132 -9.30 9.99 14.97
N ASP A 133 -9.48 11.07 14.21
CA ASP A 133 -8.78 11.30 12.94
C ASP A 133 -7.28 11.53 13.17
N VAL A 134 -6.89 12.24 14.23
CA VAL A 134 -5.48 12.44 14.63
C VAL A 134 -4.77 11.11 14.89
N VAL A 135 -5.39 10.23 15.68
CA VAL A 135 -4.80 8.91 15.98
C VAL A 135 -4.70 8.04 14.72
N ALA A 136 -5.68 8.12 13.82
CA ALA A 136 -5.69 7.37 12.58
C ALA A 136 -4.59 7.85 11.59
N VAL A 137 -4.37 9.17 11.50
CA VAL A 137 -3.28 9.77 10.72
C VAL A 137 -1.93 9.35 11.25
N GLN A 138 -1.73 9.47 12.57
CA GLN A 138 -0.48 9.16 13.22
C GLN A 138 -0.06 7.72 12.98
N LYS A 139 -0.96 6.79 13.33
CA LYS A 139 -0.74 5.36 13.09
C LYS A 139 -0.47 5.09 11.61
N GLY A 140 -1.14 5.81 10.71
CA GLY A 140 -0.88 5.68 9.30
C GLY A 140 0.53 6.12 8.88
N LEU A 141 0.99 7.30 9.32
CA LEU A 141 2.31 7.80 8.97
C LEU A 141 3.39 6.85 9.47
N GLU A 142 3.23 6.31 10.68
CA GLU A 142 4.10 5.29 11.24
C GLU A 142 4.10 4.01 10.40
N ASP A 143 2.92 3.47 10.07
CA ASP A 143 2.77 2.28 9.21
C ASP A 143 3.44 2.46 7.84
N GLU A 144 3.33 3.64 7.24
CA GLU A 144 3.96 3.95 5.95
C GLU A 144 5.48 4.09 6.08
N THR A 145 5.94 4.78 7.12
CA THR A 145 7.36 4.93 7.42
C THR A 145 8.03 3.58 7.62
N GLN A 146 7.41 2.72 8.42
CA GLN A 146 7.90 1.37 8.69
C GLN A 146 7.99 0.55 7.40
N ARG A 147 6.94 0.54 6.57
CA ARG A 147 6.96 -0.18 5.29
C ARG A 147 8.04 0.33 4.33
N ARG A 148 8.33 1.63 4.35
CA ARG A 148 9.40 2.21 3.53
C ARG A 148 10.78 1.83 4.04
N ARG A 149 10.98 1.79 5.36
CA ARG A 149 12.21 1.30 5.98
C ARG A 149 12.42 -0.17 5.68
N GLU A 150 11.39 -1.00 5.79
CA GLU A 150 11.44 -2.42 5.42
C GLU A 150 11.78 -2.62 3.93
N ALA A 151 11.13 -1.86 3.04
CA ALA A 151 11.44 -1.91 1.62
C ALA A 151 12.88 -1.46 1.33
N GLN A 152 13.41 -0.50 2.09
CA GLN A 152 14.80 -0.05 1.98
C GLN A 152 15.78 -1.13 2.44
N VAL A 153 15.53 -1.80 3.57
CA VAL A 153 16.36 -2.90 4.07
C VAL A 153 16.39 -4.05 3.07
N ALA A 154 15.23 -4.44 2.52
CA ALA A 154 15.14 -5.49 1.50
C ALA A 154 15.99 -5.18 0.24
N VAL A 155 16.04 -3.91 -0.19
CA VAL A 155 16.88 -3.48 -1.32
C VAL A 155 18.38 -3.56 -0.96
N VAL A 156 18.77 -3.20 0.26
CA VAL A 156 20.17 -3.27 0.72
C VAL A 156 20.64 -4.73 0.83
N GLU A 157 19.84 -5.62 1.39
CA GLU A 157 20.16 -7.05 1.51
C GLU A 157 20.35 -7.73 0.15
N GLN A 158 19.48 -7.43 -0.82
CA GLN A 158 19.61 -7.90 -2.21
C GLN A 158 20.87 -7.37 -2.90
N SER A 159 21.34 -6.18 -2.51
CA SER A 159 22.57 -5.58 -3.03
C SER A 159 23.82 -6.28 -2.48
N THR A 160 23.82 -6.63 -1.19
CA THR A 160 24.95 -7.32 -0.54
C THR A 160 25.10 -8.78 -0.96
N ALA A 161 24.00 -9.45 -1.33
CA ALA A 161 24.01 -10.83 -1.80
C ALA A 161 24.63 -11.02 -3.21
N GLY A 162 24.72 -9.94 -4.00
CA GLY A 162 25.33 -9.95 -5.34
C GLY A 162 26.86 -9.97 -5.35
N THR A 163 27.50 -9.57 -4.25
CA THR A 163 28.97 -9.45 -4.12
C THR A 163 29.68 -10.71 -3.61
N GLY A 164 28.96 -11.79 -3.31
CA GLY A 164 29.53 -13.01 -2.70
C GLY A 164 29.59 -14.25 -3.59
N ARG A 165 29.37 -14.14 -4.91
CA ARG A 165 29.18 -15.29 -5.80
C ARG A 165 30.38 -15.65 -6.68
N GLU A 166 31.60 -15.43 -6.18
CA GLU A 166 32.84 -16.00 -6.72
C GLU A 166 33.71 -16.59 -5.61
N ALA A 167 33.31 -17.75 -5.08
CA ALA A 167 34.23 -18.73 -4.49
C ALA A 167 33.51 -20.09 -4.48
N GLY A 168 34.03 -21.01 -5.29
CA GLY A 168 33.39 -22.28 -5.60
C GLY A 168 33.32 -23.28 -4.45
N ASN A 169 32.42 -24.26 -4.61
CA ASN A 169 32.84 -25.65 -4.69
C ASN A 169 31.75 -26.50 -5.32
N PHE A 170 32.13 -27.20 -6.40
CA PHE A 170 31.42 -28.34 -6.93
C PHE A 170 31.65 -29.54 -5.99
N THR A 171 30.57 -30.16 -5.51
CA THR A 171 30.57 -31.61 -5.24
C THR A 171 29.18 -32.18 -5.56
N THR A 172 29.15 -32.94 -6.63
CA THR A 172 28.10 -33.91 -7.01
C THR A 172 28.00 -35.05 -6.01
N ALA A 173 26.78 -35.46 -5.67
CA ALA A 173 26.44 -36.86 -5.37
C ALA A 173 24.92 -37.09 -5.54
N GLU A 174 24.60 -37.78 -6.63
CA GLU A 174 23.50 -38.74 -6.85
C GLU A 174 23.27 -39.70 -5.64
N VAL A 175 22.16 -40.41 -5.38
CA VAL A 175 20.94 -40.82 -6.10
C VAL A 175 20.03 -41.64 -5.16
N ASN A 176 18.77 -41.87 -5.61
CA ASN A 176 17.79 -42.94 -5.29
C ASN A 176 16.69 -42.67 -4.23
N ARG A 177 15.40 -42.53 -4.63
CA ARG A 177 14.34 -43.55 -4.96
C ARG A 177 13.56 -43.95 -3.67
N VAL A 178 12.24 -44.06 -3.54
CA VAL A 178 11.16 -44.66 -4.37
C VAL A 178 9.78 -44.08 -3.94
N SER A 179 8.83 -44.16 -4.86
CA SER A 179 7.37 -43.97 -4.80
C SER A 179 6.61 -44.50 -3.57
N ASP A 180 5.44 -43.91 -3.25
CA ASP A 180 4.12 -44.55 -3.42
C ASP A 180 2.95 -43.67 -2.92
N VAL A 181 1.83 -43.76 -3.65
CA VAL A 181 0.47 -43.25 -3.37
C VAL A 181 -0.42 -44.49 -3.54
N PRO A 182 -1.42 -44.81 -2.67
CA PRO A 182 -2.79 -44.33 -2.94
C PRO A 182 -3.84 -44.26 -1.79
N THR A 183 -4.80 -43.34 -2.00
CA THR A 183 -6.28 -43.49 -1.87
C THR A 183 -7.03 -43.27 -0.53
N ALA A 184 -8.23 -42.71 -0.75
CA ALA A 184 -9.29 -42.17 0.10
C ALA A 184 -9.99 -43.10 1.12
N GLY A 185 -10.65 -42.48 2.11
CA GLY A 185 -11.73 -43.05 2.91
C GLY A 185 -12.43 -41.97 3.75
N ARG A 186 -13.76 -41.99 3.82
CA ARG A 186 -14.66 -40.95 4.38
C ARG A 186 -15.57 -41.57 5.46
N VAL A 187 -16.07 -40.73 6.38
CA VAL A 187 -17.22 -40.90 7.32
C VAL A 187 -16.88 -41.71 8.60
N GLY A 188 -17.21 -41.36 9.84
CA GLY A 188 -17.98 -40.28 10.51
C GLY A 188 -18.47 -40.82 11.87
N ALA A 189 -18.54 -40.01 12.94
CA ALA A 189 -19.49 -40.16 14.08
C ALA A 189 -19.19 -39.18 15.25
N GLU A 190 -20.18 -38.31 15.48
CA GLU A 190 -20.76 -37.70 16.68
C GLU A 190 -20.19 -38.00 18.10
N GLY A 191 -20.20 -36.98 18.98
CA GLY A 191 -20.12 -37.16 20.44
C GLY A 191 -19.60 -36.00 21.31
N GLN A 192 -20.46 -35.01 21.58
CA GLN A 192 -20.59 -34.17 22.79
C GLN A 192 -19.38 -33.49 23.50
N LEU A 193 -19.37 -32.15 23.40
CA LEU A 193 -19.10 -31.10 24.41
C LEU A 193 -18.30 -31.42 25.69
N GLN A 194 -17.20 -30.68 25.89
CA GLN A 194 -16.96 -30.03 27.19
C GLN A 194 -16.28 -28.66 27.03
N MET A 195 -16.71 -27.76 27.90
CA MET A 195 -16.47 -26.32 27.87
C MET A 195 -15.06 -25.93 28.29
N ALA A 196 -14.52 -24.91 27.62
CA ALA A 196 -13.62 -23.95 28.24
C ALA A 196 -13.97 -22.56 27.71
N SER A 197 -14.75 -21.83 28.51
CA SER A 197 -15.01 -20.41 28.33
C SER A 197 -13.78 -19.62 28.75
N ILE A 198 -13.18 -18.91 27.80
CA ILE A 198 -12.50 -17.64 28.07
C ILE A 198 -13.07 -16.66 27.05
N GLY A 199 -13.96 -15.79 27.53
CA GLY A 199 -14.68 -14.81 26.72
C GLY A 199 -13.73 -13.85 26.02
N SER A 200 -13.83 -13.83 24.69
CA SER A 200 -13.36 -12.75 23.81
C SER A 200 -14.57 -12.07 23.18
N GLU A 201 -15.52 -11.62 24.01
CA GLU A 201 -16.62 -10.75 23.58
C GLU A 201 -16.18 -9.28 23.68
N ARG A 202 -15.74 -8.76 22.51
CA ARG A 202 -15.73 -7.37 22.02
C ARG A 202 -14.65 -7.31 20.92
N ALA A 203 -14.92 -7.14 19.62
CA ALA A 203 -16.11 -6.66 18.94
C ALA A 203 -16.08 -7.14 17.48
N TYR A 204 -16.79 -8.22 17.16
CA TYR A 204 -17.38 -8.37 15.83
C TYR A 204 -18.79 -7.84 15.98
N ALA A 205 -18.98 -6.54 15.71
CA ALA A 205 -20.32 -5.98 15.70
C ALA A 205 -21.18 -6.84 14.77
N GLU A 206 -22.30 -7.34 15.28
CA GLU A 206 -23.35 -8.01 14.51
C GLU A 206 -23.60 -7.14 13.26
N VAL A 207 -23.22 -7.66 12.09
CA VAL A 207 -23.23 -6.89 10.84
C VAL A 207 -24.69 -6.73 10.40
N GLU A 208 -25.33 -5.65 10.86
CA GLU A 208 -26.72 -5.35 10.50
C GLU A 208 -26.77 -4.76 9.08
N ILE A 209 -27.34 -5.53 8.15
CA ILE A 209 -27.49 -5.12 6.76
C ILE A 209 -28.91 -4.54 6.57
N PRO A 210 -29.05 -3.26 6.21
CA PRO A 210 -30.37 -2.68 5.96
C PRO A 210 -31.13 -3.47 4.89
N ARG A 211 -32.43 -3.71 5.10
CA ARG A 211 -33.26 -4.57 4.23
C ARG A 211 -33.16 -4.23 2.74
N GLY A 212 -33.09 -2.94 2.38
CA GLY A 212 -32.94 -2.48 0.99
C GLY A 212 -31.59 -2.80 0.33
N HIS A 213 -30.62 -3.32 1.10
CA HIS A 213 -29.27 -3.65 0.64
C HIS A 213 -28.98 -5.15 0.67
N MET A 214 -29.95 -5.97 1.05
CA MET A 214 -29.88 -7.41 0.93
C MET A 214 -29.78 -7.81 -0.56
N PRO A 215 -28.96 -8.81 -0.91
CA PRO A 215 -28.98 -9.40 -2.23
C PRO A 215 -30.36 -9.99 -2.55
N PRO A 216 -30.79 -10.02 -3.82
CA PRO A 216 -32.03 -10.67 -4.22
C PRO A 216 -31.91 -12.21 -4.08
N PRO A 217 -33.03 -12.94 -4.00
CA PRO A 217 -33.04 -14.40 -3.86
C PRO A 217 -32.14 -15.12 -4.85
N GLY A 218 -31.29 -16.01 -4.34
CA GLY A 218 -30.37 -16.82 -5.14
C GLY A 218 -29.11 -16.10 -5.62
N LYS A 219 -28.92 -14.82 -5.26
CA LYS A 219 -27.64 -14.11 -5.42
C LYS A 219 -26.93 -13.97 -4.08
N CYS A 220 -25.63 -13.75 -4.16
CA CYS A 220 -24.82 -13.42 -2.99
C CYS A 220 -24.25 -12.02 -3.16
N ARG A 221 -23.91 -11.37 -2.05
CA ARG A 221 -23.21 -10.08 -2.02
C ARG A 221 -22.05 -10.19 -1.04
N ILE A 222 -20.90 -9.64 -1.39
CA ILE A 222 -19.81 -9.45 -0.41
C ILE A 222 -20.09 -8.13 0.30
N TRP A 223 -20.16 -8.18 1.62
CA TRP A 223 -20.45 -7.04 2.49
C TRP A 223 -19.22 -6.66 3.29
N PHE A 224 -18.86 -5.38 3.25
CA PHE A 224 -17.77 -4.83 4.05
C PHE A 224 -18.36 -3.98 5.17
N PRO A 225 -18.16 -4.32 6.46
CA PRO A 225 -18.73 -3.56 7.56
C PRO A 225 -18.29 -2.09 7.56
N ASP A 226 -17.08 -1.81 7.07
CA ASP A 226 -16.51 -0.46 7.01
C ASP A 226 -16.98 0.39 5.80
N ARG A 227 -17.94 -0.10 4.99
CA ARG A 227 -18.48 0.64 3.84
C ARG A 227 -19.95 1.01 4.03
N PRO A 228 -20.35 2.26 3.71
CA PRO A 228 -21.76 2.64 3.64
C PRO A 228 -22.55 1.72 2.70
N PRO A 229 -23.82 1.44 3.00
CA PRO A 229 -24.65 0.53 2.22
C PRO A 229 -24.67 0.80 0.70
N GLY A 230 -24.69 2.07 0.29
CA GLY A 230 -24.71 2.47 -1.13
C GLY A 230 -23.38 2.23 -1.89
N HIS A 231 -22.27 2.04 -1.18
CA HIS A 231 -20.92 1.84 -1.76
C HIS A 231 -20.48 0.37 -1.73
N GLN A 232 -21.41 -0.53 -1.40
CA GLN A 232 -21.17 -1.96 -1.36
C GLN A 232 -21.20 -2.53 -2.79
N PRO A 233 -20.32 -3.51 -3.12
CA PRO A 233 -20.28 -4.09 -4.45
C PRO A 233 -21.63 -4.72 -4.83
N PRO A 234 -21.98 -4.79 -6.13
CA PRO A 234 -23.26 -5.33 -6.55
C PRO A 234 -23.37 -6.84 -6.23
N PRO A 235 -24.59 -7.35 -6.02
CA PRO A 235 -24.82 -8.79 -5.90
C PRO A 235 -24.39 -9.57 -7.15
N GLY A 236 -23.92 -10.80 -6.95
CA GLY A 236 -23.43 -11.68 -8.02
C GLY A 236 -23.73 -13.15 -7.74
N LYS A 237 -23.20 -14.01 -8.62
CA LYS A 237 -23.37 -15.47 -8.51
C LYS A 237 -22.64 -15.99 -7.27
N CYS A 238 -23.36 -16.65 -6.36
CA CYS A 238 -22.80 -17.22 -5.13
C CYS A 238 -21.56 -18.10 -5.36
N LYS A 239 -21.60 -18.95 -6.40
CA LYS A 239 -20.47 -19.83 -6.76
C LYS A 239 -19.17 -19.07 -7.06
N LYS A 240 -19.27 -17.85 -7.61
CA LYS A 240 -18.12 -17.00 -7.91
C LYS A 240 -17.65 -16.23 -6.68
N LEU A 241 -18.59 -15.69 -5.90
CA LEU A 241 -18.27 -14.82 -4.77
C LEU A 241 -17.72 -15.56 -3.56
N ARG A 242 -18.13 -16.83 -3.33
CA ARG A 242 -17.67 -17.63 -2.19
C ARG A 242 -16.16 -17.83 -2.11
N TYR A 243 -15.45 -17.75 -3.24
CA TYR A 243 -13.98 -17.91 -3.30
C TYR A 243 -13.24 -16.57 -3.36
N ARG A 244 -13.95 -15.45 -3.24
CA ARG A 244 -13.40 -14.09 -3.42
C ARG A 244 -13.72 -13.18 -2.25
N VAL A 245 -14.14 -13.73 -1.11
CA VAL A 245 -14.43 -12.97 0.10
C VAL A 245 -13.10 -12.56 0.74
N PRO A 246 -12.75 -11.26 0.77
CA PRO A 246 -11.51 -10.82 1.41
C PRO A 246 -11.63 -10.92 2.94
N SER A 247 -10.50 -10.96 3.64
CA SER A 247 -10.47 -10.89 5.10
C SER A 247 -11.21 -9.64 5.61
N GLY A 248 -12.05 -9.80 6.64
CA GLY A 248 -12.87 -8.73 7.19
C GLY A 248 -14.15 -8.42 6.40
N ALA A 249 -14.46 -9.17 5.34
CA ALA A 249 -15.73 -9.08 4.62
C ALA A 249 -16.61 -10.31 4.84
N TYR A 250 -17.91 -10.15 4.61
CA TYR A 250 -18.91 -11.19 4.83
C TYR A 250 -19.58 -11.58 3.51
N LEU A 251 -19.86 -12.87 3.32
CA LEU A 251 -20.69 -13.32 2.22
C LEU A 251 -22.14 -13.41 2.65
N VAL A 252 -22.96 -12.51 2.13
CA VAL A 252 -24.38 -12.39 2.43
C VAL A 252 -25.16 -13.12 1.34
N ARG A 253 -26.15 -13.91 1.75
CA ARG A 253 -27.02 -14.68 0.85
C ARG A 253 -28.41 -14.07 0.86
N GLY A 254 -29.01 -13.99 -0.32
CA GLY A 254 -30.38 -13.53 -0.53
C GLY A 254 -31.33 -14.68 -0.76
#